data_AF-I2BBR0-F1
#
_entry.id   AF-I2BBR0-F1
#
_cell.length_a   1.000
_cell.length_b   1.000
_cell.length_c   1.000
_cell.angle_alpha   90.00
_cell.angle_beta   90.00
_cell.angle_gamma   90.00
#
_symmetry.space_group_name_H-M   'P 1'
#
loop_
_entity.id
_entity.type
_entity.pdbx_description
1 polymer ?
#
loop_
_entity_poly.entity_id
_entity_poly.type
_entity_poly.pdbx_seq_one_letter_code
_entity_poly.pdbx_strand_id
1 'polypeptide(L)'
;MTGFILSIILTVIPFWMVMNGTASHAAILGTVLVTAVVQILVHLVCFLHMNTSSEERWNLTAFIFTAIIIAIVVVGSIWIMWNLNYNMMLH
;
A
#
# COMPACT_ATOMS: atom_id res chain seq x y z
N MET A 1 6.29 18.80 11.14
CA MET A 1 6.80 19.30 9.83
C MET A 1 7.53 18.21 9.04
N THR A 2 8.39 17.39 9.67
CA THR A 2 9.16 16.31 9.01
C THR A 2 8.29 15.30 8.25
N GLY A 3 7.22 14.78 8.87
CA GLY A 3 6.30 13.84 8.20
C GLY A 3 5.56 14.42 7.00
N PHE A 4 5.23 15.71 7.04
CA PHE A 4 4.59 16.41 5.93
C PHE A 4 5.53 16.53 4.73
N ILE A 5 6.78 16.94 4.96
CA ILE A 5 7.81 17.02 3.92
C ILE A 5 8.10 15.64 3.32
N LEU A 6 8.21 14.61 4.17
CA LEU A 6 8.46 13.24 3.73
C LEU A 6 7.32 12.71 2.85
N SER A 7 6.07 13.01 3.22
CA SER A 7 4.88 12.65 2.44
C SER A 7 4.83 13.32 1.07
N ILE A 8 5.21 14.60 0.99
CA ILE A 8 5.31 15.32 -0.30
C ILE A 8 6.37 14.66 -1.18
N ILE A 9 7.57 14.42 -0.65
CA ILE A 9 8.67 13.80 -1.41
C ILE A 9 8.25 12.43 -1.94
N LEU A 10 7.65 11.59 -1.08
CA LEU A 10 7.17 10.25 -1.48
C LEU A 10 6.07 10.27 -2.52
N THR A 11 5.32 11.37 -2.66
CA THR A 11 4.28 11.50 -3.69
C THR A 11 4.85 12.03 -5.00
N VAL A 12 5.76 13.00 -4.93
CA VAL A 12 6.34 13.63 -6.13
C VAL A 12 7.21 12.64 -6.91
N ILE A 13 7.99 11.79 -6.22
CA ILE A 13 8.87 10.79 -6.87
C ILE A 13 8.10 9.84 -7.81
N PRO A 14 7.06 9.10 -7.35
CA PRO A 14 6.33 8.18 -8.21
C PRO A 14 5.57 8.91 -9.32
N PHE A 15 4.99 10.09 -9.03
CA PHE A 15 4.30 10.89 -10.05
C PHE A 15 5.24 11.31 -11.18
N TRP A 16 6.41 11.85 -10.82
CA TRP A 16 7.40 12.29 -11.80
C TRP A 16 7.93 11.11 -12.63
N MET A 17 8.14 9.95 -11.99
CA MET A 17 8.62 8.74 -12.66
C MET A 17 7.59 8.17 -13.66
N VAL A 18 6.30 8.18 -13.32
CA VAL A 18 5.21 7.75 -14.20
C VAL A 18 5.02 8.71 -15.37
N MET A 19 5.03 10.03 -15.12
CA MET A 19 4.78 11.04 -16.16
C MET A 19 5.89 11.11 -17.21
N ASN A 20 7.15 11.00 -16.80
CA ASN A 20 8.28 11.09 -17.72
C ASN A 20 8.67 9.74 -18.33
N GLY A 21 8.08 8.63 -17.86
CA GLY A 21 8.38 7.29 -18.37
C GLY A 21 9.87 6.93 -18.25
N THR A 22 10.56 7.39 -17.21
CA THR A 22 12.03 7.37 -17.11
C THR A 22 12.63 5.98 -16.94
N ALA A 23 11.82 4.94 -16.74
CA ALA A 23 12.25 3.58 -16.45
C ALA A 23 11.34 2.53 -17.10
N SER A 24 11.75 1.26 -17.03
CA SER A 24 10.91 0.14 -17.50
C SER A 24 9.60 0.07 -16.73
N HIS A 25 8.56 -0.46 -17.37
CA HIS A 25 7.22 -0.57 -16.75
C HIS A 25 7.25 -1.32 -15.41
N ALA A 26 8.10 -2.36 -15.30
CA ALA A 26 8.31 -3.11 -14.07
C ALA A 26 8.99 -2.26 -12.97
N ALA A 27 9.98 -1.44 -13.33
CA ALA A 27 10.66 -0.56 -12.39
C ALA A 27 9.75 0.57 -11.89
N ILE A 28 8.90 1.13 -12.76
CA ILE A 28 7.90 2.13 -12.39
C ILE A 28 6.88 1.52 -11.42
N LEU A 29 6.30 0.36 -11.76
CA LEU A 29 5.37 -0.35 -10.89
C LEU A 29 5.97 -0.66 -9.52
N GLY A 30 7.20 -1.18 -9.49
CA GLY A 30 7.91 -1.48 -8.25
C GLY A 30 8.12 -0.23 -7.38
N THR A 31 8.55 0.87 -7.98
CA THR A 31 8.77 2.14 -7.25
C THR A 31 7.47 2.71 -6.69
N VAL A 32 6.39 2.72 -7.49
CA VAL A 32 5.06 3.19 -7.05
C VAL A 32 4.55 2.35 -5.89
N LEU A 33 4.70 1.03 -5.96
CA LEU A 33 4.20 0.13 -4.91
C LEU A 33 4.99 0.30 -3.60
N VAL A 34 6.32 0.41 -3.69
CA VAL A 34 7.17 0.66 -2.51
C VAL A 34 6.87 2.02 -1.89
N THR A 35 6.82 3.08 -2.69
CA THR A 35 6.49 4.43 -2.19
C THR A 35 5.09 4.48 -1.57
N ALA A 36 4.10 3.78 -2.13
CA ALA A 36 2.77 3.69 -1.54
C ALA A 36 2.77 3.02 -0.15
N VAL A 37 3.50 1.90 0.01
CA VAL A 37 3.61 1.21 1.32
C VAL A 37 4.30 2.09 2.34
N VAL A 38 5.42 2.71 1.97
CA VAL A 38 6.16 3.62 2.88
C VAL A 38 5.28 4.84 3.22
N GLN A 39 4.45 5.33 2.30
CA GLN A 39 3.55 6.45 2.55
C GLN A 39 2.48 6.12 3.60
N ILE A 40 1.95 4.90 3.59
CA ILE A 40 1.03 4.42 4.63
C ILE A 40 1.75 4.43 5.99
N LEU A 41 2.99 3.95 6.07
CA LEU A 41 3.77 3.97 7.31
C LEU A 41 4.03 5.40 7.81
N VAL A 42 4.39 6.32 6.92
CA VAL A 42 4.57 7.74 7.28
C VAL A 42 3.29 8.33 7.85
N HIS A 43 2.13 8.03 7.28
CA HIS A 43 0.84 8.48 7.83
C HIS A 43 0.54 7.88 9.20
N LEU A 44 0.75 6.57 9.37
CA LEU A 44 0.53 5.90 10.65
C LEU A 44 1.41 6.44 11.78
N VAL A 45 2.67 6.75 11.48
CA VAL A 45 3.64 7.22 12.48
C VAL A 45 3.56 8.73 12.70
N CYS A 46 3.62 9.54 11.65
CA CYS A 46 3.74 11.00 11.78
C CYS A 46 2.41 11.74 11.95
N PHE A 47 1.30 11.19 11.43
CA PHE A 47 -0.01 11.86 11.49
C PHE A 47 -0.94 11.20 12.50
N LEU A 48 -1.08 9.88 12.44
CA LEU A 48 -1.92 9.14 13.39
C LEU A 48 -1.27 9.04 14.78
N HIS A 49 0.03 9.35 14.91
CA HIS A 49 0.80 9.25 16.15
C HIS A 49 0.51 7.96 16.90
N MET A 50 0.38 6.84 16.18
CA MET A 50 0.05 5.56 16.78
C MET A 50 1.17 5.18 17.74
N ASN A 51 0.95 5.36 19.04
CA ASN A 51 1.99 5.20 20.03
C ASN A 51 2.03 3.74 20.48
N THR A 52 3.23 3.19 20.65
CA THR A 52 3.42 1.85 21.23
C THR A 52 3.26 1.82 22.75
N SER A 53 2.47 2.75 23.29
CA SER A 53 2.10 2.79 24.71
C SER A 53 1.15 1.63 25.05
N SER A 54 1.17 1.17 26.30
CA SER A 54 0.45 -0.04 26.74
C SER A 54 -1.05 -0.03 26.45
N GLU A 55 -1.69 1.14 26.42
CA GLU A 55 -3.12 1.29 26.09
C GLU A 55 -3.40 1.29 24.58
N GLU A 56 -2.46 1.75 23.74
CA GLU A 56 -2.61 1.79 22.28
C GLU A 56 -2.14 0.52 21.56
N ARG A 57 -1.52 -0.43 22.26
CA ARG A 57 -1.20 -1.77 21.69
C ARG A 57 -2.44 -2.49 21.17
N TRP A 58 -3.60 -2.24 21.77
CA TRP A 58 -4.86 -2.80 21.30
C TRP A 58 -5.29 -2.20 19.95
N ASN A 59 -5.03 -0.90 19.74
CA ASN A 59 -5.27 -0.22 18.48
C ASN A 59 -4.36 -0.75 17.37
N LEU A 60 -3.07 -0.96 17.67
CA LEU A 60 -2.12 -1.60 16.75
C LEU A 60 -2.56 -3.02 16.36
N THR A 61 -3.02 -3.80 17.34
CA THR A 61 -3.49 -5.17 17.10
C THR A 61 -4.74 -5.18 16.21
N ALA A 62 -5.71 -4.29 16.48
CA ALA A 62 -6.90 -4.12 15.65
C ALA A 62 -6.52 -3.70 14.21
N PHE A 63 -5.59 -2.75 14.06
CA PHE A 63 -5.12 -2.30 12.76
C PHE A 63 -4.47 -3.44 11.94
N ILE A 64 -3.57 -4.22 12.54
CA ILE A 64 -2.94 -5.36 11.87
C ILE A 64 -3.98 -6.40 11.48
N PHE A 65 -4.96 -6.67 12.37
CA PHE A 65 -6.05 -7.58 12.07
C PHE A 65 -6.88 -7.12 10.86
N THR A 66 -7.24 -5.83 10.81
CA THR A 66 -7.92 -5.25 9.65
C THR A 66 -7.07 -5.35 8.37
N ALA A 67 -5.78 -5.08 8.44
CA ALA A 67 -4.87 -5.19 7.29
C ALA A 67 -4.80 -6.64 6.76
N ILE A 68 -4.77 -7.63 7.64
CA ILE A 68 -4.81 -9.06 7.27
C ILE A 68 -6.13 -9.41 6.59
N ILE A 69 -7.27 -8.96 7.13
CA ILE A 69 -8.58 -9.20 6.51
C ILE A 69 -8.62 -8.59 5.10
N ILE A 70 -8.16 -7.35 4.93
CA ILE A 70 -8.11 -6.69 3.63
C ILE A 70 -7.22 -7.49 2.67
N ALA A 71 -6.05 -7.95 3.12
CA ALA A 71 -5.16 -8.76 2.29
C ALA A 71 -5.83 -10.07 1.84
N ILE A 72 -6.50 -10.80 2.74
CA ILE A 72 -7.21 -12.04 2.43
C ILE A 72 -8.32 -11.77 1.41
N VAL A 73 -9.14 -10.75 1.63
CA VAL A 73 -10.26 -10.42 0.74
C VAL A 73 -9.76 -9.97 -0.63
N VAL A 74 -8.82 -9.05 -0.71
CA VAL A 74 -8.32 -8.51 -1.99
C VAL A 74 -7.61 -9.60 -2.80
N VAL A 75 -6.66 -10.31 -2.19
CA VAL A 75 -5.91 -11.38 -2.88
C VAL A 75 -6.85 -12.53 -3.24
N GLY A 76 -7.72 -12.94 -2.32
CA GLY A 76 -8.72 -13.98 -2.54
C GLY A 76 -9.69 -13.61 -3.66
N SER A 77 -10.22 -12.39 -3.70
CA SER A 77 -11.13 -11.93 -4.75
C SER A 77 -10.43 -11.89 -6.11
N ILE A 78 -9.22 -11.35 -6.20
CA ILE A 78 -8.44 -11.33 -7.45
C ILE A 78 -8.21 -12.76 -7.94
N TRP A 79 -7.80 -13.66 -7.04
CA TRP A 79 -7.57 -15.07 -7.36
C TRP A 79 -8.84 -15.77 -7.86
N ILE A 80 -9.93 -15.66 -7.10
CA ILE A 80 -11.21 -16.31 -7.41
C ILE A 80 -11.71 -15.81 -8.76
N MET A 81 -11.73 -14.49 -8.98
CA MET A 81 -12.20 -13.92 -10.23
C MET A 81 -11.31 -14.31 -11.41
N TRP A 82 -9.99 -14.34 -11.23
CA TRP A 82 -9.06 -14.77 -12.27
C TRP A 82 -9.27 -16.25 -12.63
N ASN A 83 -9.41 -17.12 -11.63
CA ASN A 83 -9.67 -18.54 -11.83
C ASN A 83 -11.04 -18.79 -12.47
N LEU A 84 -12.10 -18.13 -12.00
CA LEU A 84 -13.44 -18.23 -12.60
C LEU A 84 -13.43 -17.78 -14.05
N ASN A 85 -12.78 -16.65 -14.35
CA ASN A 85 -12.66 -16.13 -15.70
C ASN A 85 -11.94 -17.12 -16.63
N TYR A 86 -10.83 -17.71 -16.17
CA TYR A 86 -10.11 -18.75 -16.92
C TYR A 86 -10.97 -20.00 -17.17
N ASN A 87 -11.76 -20.43 -16.19
CA ASN A 87 -12.60 -21.64 -16.31
C ASN A 87 -13.95 -21.41 -17.02
N MET A 88 -14.40 -20.16 -17.18
CA MET A 88 -15.65 -19.82 -17.88
C MET A 88 -15.43 -19.36 -19.33
N MET A 89 -14.19 -19.06 -19.73
CA MET A 89 -13.87 -18.91 -21.15
C MET A 89 -13.95 -20.28 -21.81
N LEU A 90 -14.75 -20.39 -22.87
CA LEU A 90 -14.71 -21.55 -23.76
C LEU A 90 -13.31 -21.63 -24.36
N HIS A 91 -12.57 -22.69 -24.00
CA HIS A 91 -11.41 -23.13 -24.77
C HIS A 91 -11.84 -23.62 -26.15
#